data_AF-A0A2V1EDG2-F1
#
_entry.id   AF-A0A2V1EDG2-F1
#
_cell.length_a   1.000
_cell.length_b   1.000
_cell.length_c   1.000
_cell.angle_alpha   90.00
_cell.angle_beta   90.00
_cell.angle_gamma   90.00
#
_symmetry.space_group_name_H-M   'P 1'
#
loop_
_entity.id
_entity.type
_entity.pdbx_description
1 polymer ?
#
loop_
_entity_poly.entity_id
_entity_poly.type
_entity_poly.pdbx_seq_one_letter_code
_entity_poly.pdbx_strand_id
1 'polypeptide(L)'
;MAGADGQNLDLAQILATLASLPKPEDASNQTQHQPDSTQPQTVQQQQQYTLNNLPYPKPQRSFNERDQQRDPRLSGRTAPPTHPPQHRTSTPTIESATITEWKHGLRCINKIAAQNPNFVGLVQKLMKDQERNVKDWGAGRERLIKEQKLKREGEKTHRAALSLPGILSNTAPLRTPEREKEELSQYDQKVYRACRAMVDSQFAKLKNLGVPFFCIRPDLVLSDDAGVPDEKADATQETVKKITKKELLELQRKMLNHLMEMYGD
;
A
#
# COMPACT_ATOMS: atom_id res chain seq x y z
N MET A 1 -65.74 1.97 -57.59
CA MET A 1 -65.58 1.24 -56.32
C MET A 1 -64.22 1.58 -55.76
N ALA A 2 -64.18 2.47 -54.76
CA ALA A 2 -62.96 2.90 -54.10
C ALA A 2 -62.93 2.28 -52.71
N GLY A 3 -61.76 1.78 -52.30
CA GLY A 3 -61.56 1.12 -51.02
C GLY A 3 -60.10 0.75 -50.84
N ALA A 4 -59.24 1.76 -50.83
CA ALA A 4 -57.89 1.66 -50.28
C ALA A 4 -57.93 2.49 -48.99
N ASP A 5 -57.77 1.86 -47.82
CA ASP A 5 -57.27 2.48 -46.59
C ASP A 5 -57.12 1.38 -45.53
N GLY A 6 -56.03 0.62 -45.68
CA GLY A 6 -55.56 -0.33 -44.68
C GLY A 6 -54.49 0.32 -43.81
N GLN A 7 -54.80 0.41 -42.51
CA GLN A 7 -53.83 0.40 -41.40
C GLN A 7 -53.01 1.68 -41.17
N ASN A 8 -53.68 2.77 -40.80
CA ASN A 8 -53.14 3.60 -39.72
C ASN A 8 -53.72 3.04 -38.41
N LEU A 9 -52.95 2.18 -37.73
CA LEU A 9 -53.13 1.96 -36.30
C LEU A 9 -53.03 3.34 -35.65
N ASP A 10 -54.14 3.79 -35.07
CA ASP A 10 -54.33 5.15 -34.58
C ASP A 10 -53.21 5.55 -33.62
N LEU A 11 -52.38 6.51 -34.05
CA LEU A 11 -51.28 7.06 -33.25
C LEU A 11 -51.80 7.55 -31.90
N ALA A 12 -53.04 8.06 -31.85
CA ALA A 12 -53.66 8.49 -30.61
C ALA A 12 -53.91 7.31 -29.65
N GLN A 13 -54.24 6.14 -30.19
CA GLN A 13 -54.43 4.92 -29.40
C GLN A 13 -53.11 4.37 -28.85
N ILE A 14 -52.02 4.49 -29.62
CA ILE A 14 -50.66 4.14 -29.15
C ILE A 14 -50.21 5.11 -28.05
N LEU A 15 -50.39 6.42 -28.26
CA LEU A 15 -50.03 7.45 -27.28
C LEU A 15 -50.87 7.35 -26.01
N ALA A 16 -52.16 7.02 -26.11
CA ALA A 16 -53.03 6.79 -24.97
C ALA A 16 -52.60 5.55 -24.16
N THR A 17 -52.21 4.48 -24.83
CA THR A 17 -51.69 3.26 -24.18
C THR A 17 -50.34 3.52 -23.50
N LEU A 18 -49.49 4.34 -24.11
CA LEU A 18 -48.22 4.77 -23.52
C LEU A 18 -48.41 5.71 -22.32
N ALA A 19 -49.43 6.56 -22.35
CA ALA A 19 -49.79 7.45 -21.25
C ALA A 19 -50.47 6.72 -20.08
N SER A 20 -51.11 5.57 -20.31
CA SER A 20 -51.74 4.76 -19.25
C SER A 20 -50.75 3.85 -18.52
N LEU A 21 -49.50 3.74 -18.98
CA LEU A 21 -48.44 3.05 -18.26
C LEU A 21 -48.03 3.90 -17.04
N PRO A 22 -47.87 3.30 -15.84
CA PRO A 22 -47.52 4.04 -14.65
C PRO A 22 -46.14 4.70 -14.82
N LYS A 23 -46.12 6.02 -14.70
CA LYS A 23 -44.91 6.84 -14.63
C LYS A 23 -44.20 6.53 -13.31
N PRO A 24 -42.87 6.29 -13.29
CA PRO A 24 -42.15 6.21 -12.03
C PRO A 24 -42.04 7.63 -11.48
N GLU A 25 -42.98 8.03 -10.62
CA GLU A 25 -42.84 9.24 -9.82
C GLU A 25 -42.27 8.87 -8.44
N ASP A 26 -41.29 9.68 -8.05
CA ASP A 26 -40.66 9.75 -6.75
C ASP A 26 -41.67 9.62 -5.60
N ALA A 27 -41.62 8.46 -4.93
CA ALA A 27 -42.15 8.30 -3.58
C ALA A 27 -41.02 8.53 -2.58
N SER A 28 -40.97 9.75 -2.03
CA SER A 28 -40.22 10.07 -0.82
C SER A 28 -40.84 9.40 0.42
N ASN A 29 -39.98 8.69 1.18
CA ASN A 29 -40.14 8.11 2.53
C ASN A 29 -41.19 6.98 2.68
N GLN A 30 -40.86 5.77 3.12
CA GLN A 30 -40.10 5.45 4.33
C GLN A 30 -39.64 3.97 4.31
N THR A 31 -38.42 3.75 4.84
CA THR A 31 -37.90 2.54 5.50
C THR A 31 -37.40 1.32 4.67
N GLN A 32 -36.07 1.15 4.78
CA GLN A 32 -35.34 -0.08 5.14
C GLN A 32 -34.76 -0.98 4.02
N HIS A 33 -33.43 -1.14 4.08
CA HIS A 33 -32.52 -2.17 3.53
C HIS A 33 -31.67 -1.88 2.25
N GLN A 34 -30.35 -2.01 2.49
CA GLN A 34 -29.26 -2.53 1.65
C GLN A 34 -28.71 -1.72 0.45
N PRO A 35 -27.42 -1.32 0.51
CA PRO A 35 -26.62 -1.08 -0.68
C PRO A 35 -25.77 -2.31 -1.01
N ASP A 36 -26.05 -2.98 -2.14
CA ASP A 36 -25.10 -3.88 -2.78
C ASP A 36 -24.17 -3.05 -3.67
N SER A 37 -22.99 -2.74 -3.13
CA SER A 37 -21.89 -2.07 -3.82
C SER A 37 -20.74 -3.05 -3.88
N THR A 38 -20.53 -3.67 -5.05
CA THR A 38 -19.34 -4.50 -5.29
C THR A 38 -18.15 -3.62 -5.66
N GLN A 39 -17.56 -2.99 -4.62
CA GLN A 39 -16.20 -2.49 -4.62
C GLN A 39 -15.29 -3.49 -3.88
N PRO A 40 -14.04 -3.71 -4.33
CA PRO A 40 -13.09 -4.57 -3.62
C PRO A 40 -12.59 -3.87 -2.34
N GLN A 41 -12.95 -4.44 -1.18
CA GLN A 41 -12.53 -3.96 0.13
C GLN A 41 -11.02 -4.14 0.35
N THR A 42 -10.33 -3.01 0.48
CA THR A 42 -9.08 -2.90 1.25
C THR A 42 -9.42 -2.84 2.74
N VAL A 43 -8.98 -3.83 3.51
CA VAL A 43 -9.17 -3.89 4.97
C VAL A 43 -8.20 -2.92 5.64
N GLN A 44 -8.66 -1.69 5.94
CA GLN A 44 -8.03 -0.81 6.94
C GLN A 44 -8.66 -1.09 8.30
N GLN A 45 -7.86 -1.64 9.22
CA GLN A 45 -8.22 -1.79 10.62
C GLN A 45 -7.76 -0.52 11.36
N GLN A 46 -8.69 0.41 11.61
CA GLN A 46 -8.48 1.54 12.53
C GLN A 46 -8.88 1.10 13.94
N GLN A 47 -7.92 1.13 14.86
CA GLN A 47 -8.18 0.99 16.30
C GLN A 47 -8.57 2.36 16.85
N GLN A 48 -9.77 2.45 17.45
CA GLN A 48 -10.19 3.61 18.23
C GLN A 48 -9.49 3.60 19.59
N TYR A 49 -8.81 4.69 19.92
CA TYR A 49 -8.24 4.96 21.24
C TYR A 49 -9.29 5.70 22.07
N THR A 50 -9.76 5.09 23.15
CA THR A 50 -10.49 5.79 24.21
C THR A 50 -9.50 6.30 25.25
N LEU A 51 -9.44 7.62 25.35
CA LEU A 51 -8.73 8.39 26.37
C LEU A 51 -9.44 8.20 27.71
N ASN A 52 -8.78 7.66 28.73
CA ASN A 52 -9.27 7.76 30.11
C ASN A 52 -8.12 8.03 31.09
N ASN A 53 -8.35 9.05 31.92
CA ASN A 53 -7.41 9.71 32.81
C ASN A 53 -6.96 8.87 34.02
N LEU A 54 -5.70 9.10 34.41
CA LEU A 54 -5.02 8.72 35.64
C LEU A 54 -5.75 9.18 36.93
N PRO A 55 -5.47 8.52 38.07
CA PRO A 55 -4.54 9.14 39.02
C PRO A 55 -3.50 8.18 39.65
N TYR A 56 -2.28 8.70 39.76
CA TYR A 56 -1.12 8.14 40.47
C TYR A 56 -1.27 8.26 42.00
N PRO A 57 -0.75 7.29 42.79
CA PRO A 57 -0.25 7.56 44.12
C PRO A 57 1.29 7.49 44.21
N LYS A 58 1.81 8.28 45.15
CA LYS A 58 3.20 8.72 45.36
C LYS A 58 4.10 7.60 45.92
N PRO A 59 5.43 7.65 45.70
CA PRO A 59 6.38 6.76 46.38
C PRO A 59 6.70 7.28 47.80
N GLN A 60 6.43 6.47 48.82
CA GLN A 60 7.02 6.66 50.15
C GLN A 60 8.43 6.08 50.18
N ARG A 61 9.40 6.91 50.58
CA ARG A 61 10.73 6.48 51.02
C ARG A 61 10.60 5.75 52.35
N SER A 62 11.10 4.53 52.42
CA SER A 62 11.53 3.89 53.67
C SER A 62 13.06 3.85 53.68
N PHE A 63 13.63 4.61 54.60
CA PHE A 63 14.98 4.43 55.11
C PHE A 63 14.96 3.30 56.16
N ASN A 64 16.13 2.67 56.33
CA ASN A 64 16.51 1.72 57.39
C ASN A 64 15.98 0.28 57.23
N GLU A 65 16.72 -0.79 57.55
CA GLU A 65 18.03 -0.95 58.19
C GLU A 65 18.60 -2.30 57.77
N ARG A 66 19.93 -2.39 57.71
CA ARG A 66 20.66 -3.63 57.42
C ARG A 66 20.70 -4.48 58.69
N ASP A 67 20.34 -5.75 58.59
CA ASP A 67 20.95 -6.80 59.41
C ASP A 67 20.97 -8.11 58.61
N GLN A 68 21.94 -8.20 57.70
CA GLN A 68 22.38 -9.49 57.17
C GLN A 68 23.36 -10.07 58.18
N GLN A 69 22.86 -11.01 58.98
CA GLN A 69 23.65 -11.96 59.75
C GLN A 69 24.73 -12.57 58.84
N ARG A 70 25.98 -12.10 58.97
CA ARG A 70 27.14 -12.72 58.32
C ARG A 70 27.64 -13.84 59.21
N ASP A 71 27.70 -15.04 58.63
CA ASP A 71 28.34 -16.20 59.22
C ASP A 71 29.85 -15.91 59.48
N PRO A 72 30.36 -16.06 60.71
CA PRO A 72 31.76 -15.74 61.06
C PRO A 72 32.82 -16.60 60.37
N ARG A 73 32.45 -17.65 59.62
CA ARG A 73 33.42 -18.62 59.06
C ARG A 73 33.98 -18.26 57.68
N LEU A 74 33.60 -17.13 57.09
CA LEU A 74 34.07 -16.70 55.76
C LEU A 74 35.11 -15.56 55.77
N SER A 75 35.57 -15.14 56.95
CA SER A 75 36.63 -14.14 57.12
C SER A 75 38.02 -14.73 56.81
N GLY A 76 38.30 -15.01 55.53
CA GLY A 76 39.63 -15.53 55.17
C GLY A 76 39.90 -15.80 53.69
N ARG A 77 39.01 -15.42 52.77
CA ARG A 77 39.24 -15.62 51.33
C ARG A 77 39.62 -14.30 50.69
N THR A 78 40.90 -14.16 50.34
CA THR A 78 41.40 -13.14 49.43
C THR A 78 40.62 -13.23 48.12
N ALA A 79 39.87 -12.17 47.81
CA ALA A 79 39.22 -12.02 46.51
C ALA A 79 40.31 -11.85 45.43
N PRO A 80 40.16 -12.49 44.25
CA PRO A 80 40.97 -12.14 43.10
C PRO A 80 40.70 -10.67 42.71
N PRO A 81 41.67 -9.98 42.10
CA PRO A 81 41.54 -8.56 41.77
C PRO A 81 40.31 -8.34 40.89
N THR A 82 39.38 -7.54 41.41
CA THR A 82 38.26 -6.97 40.68
C THR A 82 38.84 -6.09 39.59
N HIS A 83 38.95 -6.62 38.37
CA HIS A 83 39.14 -5.81 37.20
C HIS A 83 37.97 -4.80 37.14
N PRO A 84 38.23 -3.50 36.92
CA PRO A 84 37.15 -2.54 36.71
C PRO A 84 36.28 -3.05 35.57
N PRO A 85 34.95 -2.86 35.63
CA PRO A 85 34.07 -3.27 34.55
C PRO A 85 34.61 -2.62 33.28
N GLN A 86 35.11 -3.45 32.35
CA GLN A 86 35.41 -2.99 31.01
C GLN A 86 34.16 -2.26 30.53
N HIS A 87 34.29 -0.95 30.33
CA HIS A 87 33.32 -0.19 29.57
C HIS A 87 33.16 -0.96 28.27
N ARG A 88 32.06 -1.73 28.16
CA ARG A 88 31.59 -2.18 26.85
C ARG A 88 31.52 -0.89 26.07
N THR A 89 32.37 -0.76 25.06
CA THR A 89 32.29 0.32 24.10
C THR A 89 30.88 0.25 23.56
N SER A 90 30.01 1.09 24.13
CA SER A 90 28.64 1.25 23.70
C SER A 90 28.78 1.83 22.30
N THR A 91 28.75 0.95 21.32
CA THR A 91 28.64 1.33 19.91
C THR A 91 27.54 2.38 19.84
N PRO A 92 27.81 3.58 19.31
CA PRO A 92 26.85 4.66 19.35
C PRO A 92 25.53 4.16 18.77
N THR A 93 24.42 4.57 19.38
CA THR A 93 23.08 4.24 18.92
C THR A 93 22.88 4.92 17.56
N ILE A 94 23.25 4.21 16.49
CA ILE A 94 23.08 4.72 15.13
C ILE A 94 21.58 4.75 14.83
N GLU A 95 21.04 5.95 14.71
CA GLU A 95 19.65 6.18 14.29
C GLU A 95 19.49 5.86 12.81
N SER A 96 18.42 5.13 12.45
CA SER A 96 18.14 4.71 11.07
C SER A 96 18.09 5.87 10.06
N ALA A 97 17.77 7.08 10.54
CA ALA A 97 17.63 8.29 9.74
C ALA A 97 18.97 8.96 9.34
N THR A 98 20.08 8.55 9.96
CA THR A 98 21.44 9.09 9.70
C THR A 98 22.32 8.07 8.95
N ILE A 99 21.80 6.87 8.68
CA ILE A 99 22.54 5.81 7.99
C ILE A 99 22.62 6.11 6.49
N THR A 100 23.83 6.39 6.01
CA THR A 100 24.14 6.55 4.57
C THR A 100 24.98 5.41 4.00
N GLU A 101 25.52 4.52 4.84
CA GLU A 101 26.35 3.39 4.40
C GLU A 101 25.65 2.03 4.55
N TRP A 102 25.83 1.15 3.56
CA TRP A 102 25.20 -0.19 3.49
C TRP A 102 25.43 -1.07 4.74
N LYS A 103 26.68 -1.19 5.19
CA LYS A 103 27.06 -2.03 6.34
C LYS A 103 26.33 -1.63 7.64
N HIS A 104 26.08 -0.33 7.82
CA HIS A 104 25.35 0.20 8.95
C HIS A 104 23.84 -0.10 8.83
N GLY A 105 23.30 -0.05 7.60
CA GLY A 105 21.92 -0.47 7.31
C GLY A 105 21.64 -1.93 7.68
N LEU A 106 22.54 -2.85 7.33
CA LEU A 106 22.39 -4.27 7.70
C LEU A 106 22.40 -4.49 9.22
N ARG A 107 23.33 -3.84 9.93
CA ARG A 107 23.37 -3.90 11.41
C ARG A 107 22.08 -3.36 12.02
N CYS A 108 21.57 -2.26 11.47
CA CYS A 108 20.31 -1.65 11.90
C CYS A 108 19.13 -2.62 11.74
N ILE A 109 19.01 -3.29 10.60
CA ILE A 109 17.91 -4.24 10.37
C ILE A 109 18.00 -5.46 11.26
N ASN A 110 19.18 -6.06 11.41
CA ASN A 110 19.35 -7.20 12.32
C ASN A 110 18.97 -6.81 13.75
N LYS A 111 19.31 -5.59 14.17
CA LYS A 111 18.89 -5.03 15.46
C LYS A 111 17.37 -4.85 15.53
N ILE A 112 16.75 -4.25 14.52
CA ILE A 112 15.29 -4.03 14.45
C ILE A 112 14.53 -5.37 14.48
N ALA A 113 14.96 -6.36 13.71
CA ALA A 113 14.36 -7.68 13.66
C ALA A 113 14.47 -8.41 15.01
N ALA A 114 15.61 -8.27 15.71
CA ALA A 114 15.78 -8.82 17.05
C ALA A 114 14.95 -8.10 18.12
N GLN A 115 14.70 -6.79 17.95
CA GLN A 115 13.94 -5.98 18.90
C GLN A 115 12.42 -6.07 18.69
N ASN A 116 11.98 -6.22 17.44
CA ASN A 116 10.57 -6.22 17.06
C ASN A 116 10.17 -7.60 16.51
N PRO A 117 9.49 -8.45 17.30
CA PRO A 117 9.12 -9.79 16.84
C PRO A 117 8.13 -9.76 15.67
N ASN A 118 7.35 -8.68 15.54
CA ASN A 118 6.39 -8.50 14.45
C ASN A 118 7.03 -8.02 13.14
N PHE A 119 8.32 -7.68 13.13
CA PHE A 119 8.99 -7.11 11.96
C PHE A 119 8.89 -8.02 10.73
N VAL A 120 9.22 -9.30 10.91
CA VAL A 120 9.20 -10.30 9.84
C VAL A 120 7.79 -10.47 9.28
N GLY A 121 6.79 -10.65 10.15
CA GLY A 121 5.40 -10.81 9.73
C GLY A 121 4.84 -9.59 9.00
N LEU A 122 5.27 -8.37 9.36
CA LEU A 122 4.87 -7.15 8.65
C LEU A 122 5.54 -7.03 7.27
N VAL A 123 6.82 -7.38 7.15
CA VAL A 123 7.53 -7.41 5.86
C VAL A 123 6.92 -8.46 4.92
N GLN A 124 6.68 -9.67 5.41
CA GLN A 124 5.98 -10.73 4.67
C GLN A 124 4.57 -10.28 4.23
N LYS A 125 3.84 -9.61 5.12
CA LYS A 125 2.52 -9.06 4.78
C LYS A 125 2.62 -8.04 3.64
N LEU A 126 3.62 -7.17 3.63
CA LEU A 126 3.82 -6.21 2.54
C LEU A 126 4.05 -6.90 1.19
N MET A 127 4.85 -7.97 1.18
CA MET A 127 5.13 -8.76 -0.02
C MET A 127 3.85 -9.45 -0.52
N LYS A 128 3.10 -10.11 0.37
CA LYS A 128 1.83 -10.76 0.03
C LYS A 128 0.77 -9.77 -0.45
N ASP A 129 0.66 -8.61 0.19
CA ASP A 129 -0.23 -7.53 -0.23
C ASP A 129 0.13 -7.04 -1.64
N GLN A 130 1.43 -6.91 -1.95
CA GLN A 130 1.92 -6.53 -3.28
C GLN A 130 1.52 -7.57 -4.34
N GLU A 131 1.84 -8.83 -4.08
CA GLU A 131 1.55 -9.95 -4.98
C GLU A 131 0.05 -10.04 -5.27
N ARG A 132 -0.77 -9.95 -4.22
CA ARG A 132 -2.23 -9.95 -4.33
C ARG A 132 -2.73 -8.82 -5.23
N ASN A 133 -2.24 -7.59 -5.04
CA ASN A 133 -2.65 -6.46 -5.86
C ASN A 133 -2.28 -6.64 -7.34
N VAL A 134 -1.05 -7.10 -7.62
CA VAL A 134 -0.59 -7.36 -8.99
C VAL A 134 -1.43 -8.46 -9.65
N LYS A 135 -1.73 -9.52 -8.91
CA LYS A 135 -2.61 -10.61 -9.37
C LYS A 135 -4.03 -10.11 -9.66
N ASP A 136 -4.60 -9.31 -8.76
CA ASP A 136 -5.94 -8.73 -8.91
C ASP A 136 -6.03 -7.80 -10.14
N TRP A 137 -5.00 -6.97 -10.37
CA TRP A 137 -4.94 -6.11 -11.57
C TRP A 137 -4.77 -6.91 -12.86
N GLY A 138 -3.94 -7.96 -12.85
CA GLY A 138 -3.82 -8.87 -13.98
C GLY A 138 -5.15 -9.56 -14.31
N ALA A 139 -5.79 -10.15 -13.30
CA ALA A 139 -7.08 -10.82 -13.43
C ALA A 139 -8.19 -9.85 -13.88
N GLY A 140 -8.18 -8.61 -13.39
CA GLY A 140 -9.12 -7.57 -13.82
C GLY A 140 -8.96 -7.21 -15.30
N ARG A 141 -7.72 -7.11 -15.78
CA ARG A 141 -7.44 -6.88 -17.21
C ARG A 141 -7.90 -8.04 -18.07
N GLU A 142 -7.64 -9.28 -17.66
CA GLU A 142 -8.13 -10.47 -18.38
C GLU A 142 -9.65 -10.54 -18.43
N ARG A 143 -10.32 -10.22 -17.31
CA ARG A 143 -11.78 -10.15 -17.24
C ARG A 143 -12.33 -9.13 -18.23
N LEU A 144 -11.71 -7.95 -18.31
CA LEU A 144 -12.12 -6.90 -19.25
C LEU A 144 -12.02 -7.37 -20.70
N ILE A 145 -10.93 -8.05 -21.07
CA ILE A 145 -10.75 -8.60 -22.42
C ILE A 145 -11.81 -9.67 -22.74
N LYS A 146 -12.10 -10.56 -21.79
CA LYS A 146 -13.15 -11.58 -21.94
C LYS A 146 -14.53 -10.94 -22.12
N GLU A 147 -14.82 -9.90 -21.35
CA GLU A 147 -16.08 -9.15 -21.45
C GLU A 147 -16.20 -8.41 -22.78
N GLN A 148 -15.13 -7.79 -23.28
CA GLN A 148 -15.09 -7.18 -24.61
C GLN A 148 -15.39 -8.19 -25.71
N LYS A 149 -14.76 -9.37 -25.65
CA LYS A 149 -15.01 -10.47 -26.59
C LYS A 149 -16.47 -10.91 -26.56
N LEU A 150 -17.03 -11.15 -25.37
CA LEU A 150 -18.42 -11.57 -25.20
C LEU A 150 -19.40 -10.51 -25.75
N LYS A 151 -19.15 -9.23 -25.46
CA LYS A 151 -19.96 -8.12 -25.97
C LYS A 151 -19.92 -8.01 -27.49
N ARG A 152 -18.74 -8.19 -28.10
CA ARG A 152 -18.56 -8.17 -29.55
C ARG A 152 -19.28 -9.33 -30.24
N GLU A 153 -19.18 -10.54 -29.69
CA GLU A 153 -19.87 -11.73 -30.19
C GLU A 153 -21.40 -11.62 -30.02
N GLY A 154 -21.84 -11.08 -28.88
CA GLY A 154 -23.24 -10.75 -28.63
C GLY A 154 -23.79 -9.74 -29.64
N GLU A 155 -23.09 -8.62 -29.85
CA GLU A 155 -23.49 -7.63 -30.87
C GLU A 155 -23.59 -8.25 -32.26
N LYS A 156 -22.60 -9.05 -32.66
CA LYS A 156 -22.60 -9.75 -33.96
C LYS A 156 -23.84 -10.65 -34.10
N THR A 157 -24.19 -11.38 -33.04
CA THR A 157 -25.34 -12.29 -33.04
C THR A 157 -26.67 -11.52 -33.08
N HIS A 158 -26.82 -10.49 -32.26
CA HIS A 158 -28.02 -9.63 -32.28
C HIS A 158 -28.20 -8.94 -33.63
N ARG A 159 -27.11 -8.45 -34.24
CA ARG A 159 -27.15 -7.83 -35.55
C ARG A 159 -27.51 -8.82 -36.66
N ALA A 160 -27.02 -10.06 -36.57
CA ALA A 160 -27.41 -11.12 -37.49
C ALA A 160 -28.91 -11.50 -37.35
N ALA A 161 -29.43 -11.56 -36.13
CA ALA A 161 -30.84 -11.85 -35.88
C ALA A 161 -31.78 -10.75 -36.39
N LEU A 162 -31.36 -9.49 -36.34
CA LEU A 162 -32.13 -8.33 -36.81
C LEU A 162 -31.87 -7.98 -38.28
N SER A 163 -30.94 -8.68 -38.94
CA SER A 163 -30.54 -8.42 -40.33
C SER A 163 -31.62 -8.89 -41.30
N LEU A 164 -32.64 -8.07 -41.51
CA LEU A 164 -33.41 -8.09 -42.76
C LEU A 164 -32.49 -7.58 -43.89
N PRO A 165 -32.53 -8.17 -45.10
CA PRO A 165 -31.69 -7.73 -46.22
C PRO A 165 -31.82 -6.22 -46.45
N GLY A 166 -30.72 -5.48 -46.24
CA GLY A 166 -30.60 -4.05 -46.59
C GLY A 166 -30.83 -3.03 -45.48
N ILE A 167 -31.42 -3.37 -44.32
CA ILE A 167 -31.73 -2.38 -43.26
C ILE A 167 -30.54 -2.09 -42.36
N LEU A 168 -29.79 -3.12 -41.95
CA LEU A 168 -28.69 -2.97 -40.99
C LEU A 168 -27.30 -2.99 -41.63
N SER A 169 -27.19 -3.03 -42.95
CA SER A 169 -25.89 -3.05 -43.63
C SER A 169 -25.12 -1.73 -43.47
N ASN A 170 -25.84 -0.62 -43.23
CA ASN A 170 -25.28 0.73 -43.21
C ASN A 170 -25.01 1.29 -41.80
N THR A 171 -25.31 0.55 -40.73
CA THR A 171 -25.10 1.01 -39.35
C THR A 171 -23.68 0.66 -38.87
N ALA A 172 -22.93 1.59 -38.28
CA ALA A 172 -21.61 1.26 -37.74
C ALA A 172 -21.72 0.29 -36.55
N PRO A 173 -20.82 -0.71 -36.40
CA PRO A 173 -20.74 -1.51 -35.19
C PRO A 173 -20.48 -0.64 -33.95
N LEU A 174 -21.17 -0.92 -32.85
CA LEU A 174 -21.04 -0.21 -31.59
C LEU A 174 -19.76 -0.61 -30.83
N ARG A 175 -19.30 -1.84 -31.02
CA ARG A 175 -18.01 -2.37 -30.56
C ARG A 175 -16.99 -2.33 -31.69
N THR A 176 -16.17 -1.28 -31.68
CA THR A 176 -15.01 -1.16 -32.56
C THR A 176 -13.74 -1.47 -31.77
N PRO A 177 -12.68 -1.97 -32.43
CA PRO A 177 -11.41 -2.25 -31.76
C PRO A 177 -10.78 -0.99 -31.14
N GLU A 178 -11.05 0.20 -31.66
CA GLU A 178 -10.60 1.47 -31.11
C GLU A 178 -11.22 1.73 -29.74
N ARG A 179 -12.52 1.47 -29.58
CA ARG A 179 -13.23 1.63 -28.30
C ARG A 179 -12.73 0.65 -27.26
N GLU A 180 -12.50 -0.59 -27.65
CA GLU A 180 -11.96 -1.63 -26.77
C GLU A 180 -10.53 -1.28 -26.30
N LYS A 181 -9.70 -0.72 -27.19
CA LYS A 181 -8.37 -0.22 -26.85
C LYS A 181 -8.42 0.94 -25.86
N GLU A 182 -9.34 1.88 -26.06
CA GLU A 182 -9.56 3.01 -25.15
C GLU A 182 -10.01 2.53 -23.76
N GLU A 183 -10.98 1.62 -23.68
CA GLU A 183 -11.41 0.99 -22.42
C GLU A 183 -10.24 0.32 -21.69
N LEU A 184 -9.35 -0.37 -22.41
CA LEU A 184 -8.17 -1.00 -21.87
C LEU A 184 -7.12 0.03 -21.40
N SER A 185 -6.93 1.11 -22.14
CA SER A 185 -6.04 2.21 -21.75
C SER A 185 -6.50 2.90 -20.47
N GLN A 186 -7.80 3.13 -20.33
CA GLN A 186 -8.38 3.67 -19.10
C GLN A 186 -8.19 2.72 -17.92
N TYR A 187 -8.31 1.41 -18.14
CA TYR A 187 -8.00 0.41 -17.12
C TYR A 187 -6.52 0.46 -16.71
N ASP A 188 -5.61 0.45 -17.67
CA ASP A 188 -4.17 0.52 -17.42
C ASP A 188 -3.79 1.82 -16.69
N GLN A 189 -4.45 2.95 -16.99
CA GLN A 189 -4.27 4.20 -16.26
C GLN A 189 -4.75 4.12 -14.80
N LYS A 190 -5.86 3.41 -14.54
CA LYS A 190 -6.33 3.16 -13.16
C LYS A 190 -5.35 2.27 -12.40
N VAL A 191 -4.84 1.21 -13.03
CA VAL A 191 -3.82 0.32 -12.45
C VAL A 191 -2.55 1.10 -12.15
N TYR A 192 -2.09 1.98 -13.04
CA TYR A 192 -0.92 2.81 -12.79
C TYR A 192 -1.08 3.69 -11.54
N ARG A 193 -2.24 4.35 -11.40
CA ARG A 193 -2.55 5.17 -10.20
C ARG A 193 -2.58 4.31 -8.93
N ALA A 194 -3.21 3.13 -8.99
CA ALA A 194 -3.27 2.21 -7.87
C ALA A 194 -1.89 1.66 -7.49
N CYS A 195 -1.05 1.34 -8.48
CA CYS A 195 0.33 0.90 -8.29
C CYS A 195 1.17 1.96 -7.59
N ARG A 196 1.06 3.23 -8.02
CA ARG A 196 1.74 4.33 -7.34
C ARG A 196 1.31 4.48 -5.89
N ALA A 197 0.00 4.46 -5.62
CA ALA A 197 -0.53 4.53 -4.26
C ALA A 197 -0.09 3.35 -3.38
N MET A 198 -0.01 2.15 -3.94
CA MET A 198 0.51 0.96 -3.26
C MET A 198 1.99 1.16 -2.87
N VAL A 199 2.82 1.62 -3.79
CA VAL A 199 4.25 1.88 -3.53
C VAL A 199 4.41 2.94 -2.44
N ASP A 200 3.66 4.05 -2.51
CA ASP A 200 3.72 5.11 -1.51
C ASP A 200 3.31 4.59 -0.11
N SER A 201 2.26 3.76 -0.04
CA SER A 201 1.81 3.12 1.21
C SER A 201 2.84 2.15 1.78
N GLN A 202 3.45 1.32 0.93
CA GLN A 202 4.52 0.40 1.35
C GLN A 202 5.76 1.15 1.84
N PHE A 203 6.14 2.20 1.13
CA PHE A 203 7.24 3.08 1.53
C PHE A 203 6.99 3.70 2.90
N ALA A 204 5.78 4.21 3.15
CA ALA A 204 5.40 4.76 4.45
C ALA A 204 5.45 3.69 5.57
N LYS A 205 5.03 2.46 5.29
CA LYS A 205 5.11 1.35 6.25
C LYS A 205 6.55 0.97 6.58
N LEU A 206 7.42 0.86 5.57
CA LEU A 206 8.85 0.59 5.78
C LEU A 206 9.53 1.73 6.56
N LYS A 207 9.14 2.97 6.30
CA LYS A 207 9.59 4.14 7.06
C LYS A 207 9.15 4.05 8.53
N ASN A 208 7.90 3.71 8.79
CA ASN A 208 7.38 3.54 10.16
C ASN A 208 8.02 2.36 10.90
N LEU A 209 8.45 1.32 10.18
CA LEU A 209 9.24 0.21 10.72
C LEU A 209 10.69 0.58 11.02
N GLY A 210 11.13 1.78 10.65
CA GLY A 210 12.49 2.24 10.86
C GLY A 210 13.51 1.59 9.93
N VAL A 211 13.07 1.03 8.80
CA VAL A 211 13.96 0.40 7.83
C VAL A 211 14.93 1.47 7.28
N PRO A 212 16.25 1.23 7.35
CA PRO A 212 17.25 2.18 6.89
C PRO A 212 17.10 2.48 5.40
N PHE A 213 17.58 3.64 4.97
CA PHE A 213 17.44 4.17 3.60
C PHE A 213 16.03 4.67 3.22
N PHE A 214 14.98 4.27 3.93
CA PHE A 214 13.61 4.79 3.77
C PHE A 214 13.32 5.99 4.69
N CYS A 215 14.10 6.13 5.75
CA CYS A 215 13.96 7.17 6.78
C CYS A 215 15.02 8.29 6.70
N ILE A 216 15.82 8.36 5.65
CA ILE A 216 16.94 9.32 5.60
C ILE A 216 16.41 10.76 5.65
N ARG A 217 17.05 11.58 6.50
CA ARG A 217 16.75 13.02 6.57
C ARG A 217 17.07 13.69 5.22
N PRO A 218 16.21 14.60 4.74
CA PRO A 218 16.42 15.28 3.46
C PRO A 218 17.75 16.05 3.41
N ASP A 219 18.24 16.52 4.57
CA ASP A 219 19.51 17.24 4.72
C ASP A 219 20.75 16.44 4.31
N LEU A 220 20.64 15.10 4.26
CA LEU A 220 21.71 14.18 3.89
C LEU A 220 21.68 13.78 2.41
N VAL A 221 20.64 14.20 1.67
CA VAL A 221 20.44 13.85 0.26
C VAL A 221 20.82 15.04 -0.62
N LEU A 222 21.89 14.89 -1.40
CA LEU A 222 22.26 15.86 -2.42
C LEU A 222 21.41 15.65 -3.68
N SER A 223 20.84 16.74 -4.19
CA SER A 223 20.26 16.77 -5.53
C SER A 223 21.37 16.60 -6.56
N ASP A 224 21.14 15.74 -7.56
CA ASP A 224 22.08 15.31 -8.61
C ASP A 224 22.63 16.47 -9.49
N ASP A 225 22.14 17.70 -9.29
CA ASP A 225 22.50 18.94 -9.99
C ASP A 225 23.52 19.80 -9.22
N ALA A 226 23.73 19.51 -7.92
CA ALA A 226 24.77 20.15 -7.14
C ALA A 226 26.09 19.43 -7.41
N GLY A 227 26.95 20.05 -8.22
CA GLY A 227 28.27 19.54 -8.59
C GLY A 227 29.06 18.98 -7.40
N VAL A 228 29.86 17.96 -7.74
CA VAL A 228 30.82 17.23 -6.90
C VAL A 228 31.36 18.10 -5.75
N PRO A 229 31.20 17.71 -4.47
CA PRO A 229 31.91 18.39 -3.40
C PRO A 229 33.41 18.10 -3.56
N ASP A 230 34.18 19.17 -3.70
CA ASP A 230 35.65 19.18 -3.75
C ASP A 230 36.23 18.26 -2.67
N GLU A 231 37.07 17.31 -3.10
CA GLU A 231 37.75 16.31 -2.26
C GLU A 231 38.86 16.96 -1.41
N LYS A 232 38.55 17.95 -0.57
CA LYS A 232 39.51 18.49 0.42
C LYS A 232 38.77 19.08 1.63
N ALA A 233 38.36 18.22 2.55
CA ALA A 233 38.06 18.63 3.93
C ALA A 233 38.57 17.57 4.91
N ASP A 234 39.76 17.89 5.41
CA ASP A 234 40.41 17.54 6.67
C ASP A 234 39.83 16.41 7.55
N ALA A 235 40.72 15.48 7.88
CA ALA A 235 40.47 14.29 8.66
C ALA A 235 40.45 14.62 10.17
N THR A 236 39.32 15.07 10.73
CA THR A 236 39.14 15.02 12.21
C THR A 236 37.72 15.04 12.78
N GLN A 237 36.66 14.87 12.00
CA GLN A 237 35.31 14.59 12.56
C GLN A 237 34.60 13.56 11.68
N GLU A 238 33.82 12.65 12.28
CA GLU A 238 32.93 11.70 11.58
C GLU A 238 31.84 12.50 10.82
N THR A 239 32.22 13.18 9.74
CA THR A 239 31.28 13.93 8.91
C THR A 239 30.47 12.93 8.13
N VAL A 240 29.18 12.84 8.49
CA VAL A 240 28.19 12.01 7.81
C VAL A 240 28.29 12.24 6.30
N LYS A 241 28.76 11.22 5.56
CA LYS A 241 28.88 11.29 4.10
C LYS A 241 27.50 11.60 3.51
N LYS A 242 27.39 12.72 2.80
CA LYS A 242 26.20 13.09 2.05
C LYS A 242 26.05 12.14 0.87
N ILE A 243 24.83 11.68 0.60
CA ILE A 243 24.55 10.69 -0.45
C ILE A 243 23.75 11.33 -1.57
N THR A 244 24.02 10.96 -2.82
CA THR A 244 23.27 11.44 -3.98
C THR A 244 21.92 10.73 -4.07
N LYS A 245 20.89 11.38 -4.63
CA LYS A 245 19.58 10.74 -4.84
C LYS A 245 19.65 9.40 -5.60
N LYS A 246 20.52 9.28 -6.59
CA LYS A 246 20.73 8.03 -7.35
C LYS A 246 21.27 6.91 -6.47
N GLU A 247 22.32 7.19 -5.71
CA GLU A 247 22.93 6.25 -4.77
C GLU A 247 21.94 5.80 -3.68
N LEU A 248 21.10 6.72 -3.20
CA LEU A 248 20.04 6.40 -2.26
C LEU A 248 19.03 5.39 -2.85
N LEU A 249 18.60 5.59 -4.10
CA LEU A 249 17.69 4.66 -4.76
C LEU A 249 18.32 3.29 -4.95
N GLU A 250 19.62 3.22 -5.25
CA GLU A 250 20.36 1.96 -5.32
C GLU A 250 20.41 1.25 -3.97
N LEU A 251 20.70 1.97 -2.88
CA LEU A 251 20.68 1.40 -1.53
C LEU A 251 19.28 0.93 -1.12
N GLN A 252 18.23 1.69 -1.45
CA GLN A 252 16.84 1.27 -1.22
C GLN A 252 16.50 -0.03 -1.97
N ARG A 253 16.87 -0.13 -3.26
CA ARG A 253 16.66 -1.35 -4.05
C ARG A 253 17.41 -2.53 -3.47
N LYS A 254 18.69 -2.34 -3.13
CA LYS A 254 19.52 -3.36 -2.50
C LYS A 254 18.90 -3.82 -1.17
N MET A 255 18.31 -2.89 -0.43
CA MET A 255 17.64 -3.20 0.83
C MET A 255 16.37 -4.02 0.64
N LEU A 256 15.52 -3.66 -0.32
CA LEU A 256 14.32 -4.44 -0.65
C LEU A 256 14.68 -5.87 -1.07
N ASN A 257 15.72 -6.03 -1.90
CA ASN A 257 16.20 -7.35 -2.31
C ASN A 257 16.66 -8.17 -1.11
N HIS A 258 17.40 -7.57 -0.18
CA HIS A 258 17.84 -8.24 1.03
C HIS A 258 16.66 -8.66 1.93
N LEU A 259 15.66 -7.79 2.10
CA LEU A 259 14.45 -8.12 2.86
C LEU A 259 13.67 -9.28 2.21
N MET A 260 13.60 -9.30 0.88
CA MET A 260 12.97 -10.39 0.12
C MET A 260 13.73 -11.71 0.25
N GLU A 261 15.06 -11.68 0.20
CA GLU A 261 15.88 -12.89 0.36
C GLU A 261 15.78 -13.46 1.78
N MET A 262 15.76 -12.61 2.81
CA MET A 262 15.76 -13.05 4.20
C MET A 262 14.37 -13.42 4.74
N TYR A 263 13.31 -12.80 4.23
CA TYR A 263 11.96 -12.87 4.79
C TYR A 263 10.87 -13.18 3.76
N GLY A 264 11.25 -13.58 2.54
CA GLY A 264 10.31 -13.85 1.45
C GLY A 264 9.66 -15.24 1.48
N ASP A 265 10.08 -16.12 2.39
CA ASP A 265 9.50 -17.47 2.61
C ASP A 265 8.32 -17.41 3.60
#